data_AF-A0A0T6A1Z9-F1
#
_entry.id   AF-A0A0T6A1Z9-F1
#
_cell.length_a   1.000
_cell.length_b   1.000
_cell.length_c   1.000
_cell.angle_alpha   90.00
_cell.angle_beta   90.00
_cell.angle_gamma   90.00
#
_symmetry.space_group_name_H-M   'P 1'
#
loop_
_entity.id
_entity.type
_entity.pdbx_description
1 polymer ?
#
loop_
_entity_poly.entity_id
_entity_poly.type
_entity_poly.pdbx_seq_one_letter_code
_entity_poly.pdbx_strand_id
1 'polypeptide(L)'
;MRSVRMFLVLLSLVSLLTVGCAPVVVGEGPPPVVGPRALHVPPGHYPPPGHCRLWYPGRPPGHQPPPVPCERLIVGPGAFILYNDAPWDADYDWQAHERQHPGSVPRIIIQLTIKR
;
A
#
# COMPACT_ATOMS: atom_id res chain seq x y z
N MET A 1 23.99 -40.49 -61.02
CA MET A 1 23.90 -39.01 -61.04
C MET A 1 22.47 -38.60 -61.32
N ARG A 2 21.94 -37.66 -60.52
CA ARG A 2 20.69 -36.89 -60.70
C ARG A 2 19.35 -37.60 -60.44
N SER A 3 19.19 -38.26 -59.29
CA SER A 3 17.86 -38.58 -58.73
C SER A 3 17.74 -38.17 -57.25
N VAL A 4 18.37 -37.06 -56.87
CA VAL A 4 18.36 -36.48 -55.50
C VAL A 4 18.11 -34.96 -55.60
N ARG A 5 17.27 -34.53 -56.54
CA ARG A 5 16.78 -33.14 -56.60
C ARG A 5 15.27 -33.03 -56.52
N MET A 6 14.55 -34.13 -56.73
CA MET A 6 13.09 -34.19 -56.63
C MET A 6 12.61 -34.72 -55.27
N PHE A 7 13.39 -34.54 -54.20
CA PHE A 7 12.89 -34.74 -52.82
C PHE A 7 13.17 -33.53 -51.93
N LEU A 8 13.96 -32.56 -52.42
CA LEU A 8 14.31 -31.34 -51.70
C LEU A 8 13.34 -30.17 -51.95
N VAL A 9 12.30 -30.36 -52.78
CA VAL A 9 11.32 -29.29 -53.07
C VAL A 9 10.03 -29.44 -52.23
N LEU A 10 9.78 -30.61 -51.62
CA LEU A 10 8.56 -30.84 -50.82
C LEU A 10 8.72 -30.59 -49.32
N LEU A 11 9.93 -30.29 -48.83
CA LEU A 11 10.20 -29.99 -47.41
C LEU A 11 10.17 -28.49 -47.08
N SER A 12 9.72 -27.65 -48.01
CA SER A 12 9.75 -26.18 -47.84
C SER A 12 8.40 -25.56 -47.47
N LEU A 13 7.31 -26.33 -47.41
CA LEU A 13 5.95 -25.77 -47.37
C LEU A 13 5.17 -25.92 -46.05
N VAL A 14 5.77 -26.40 -44.96
CA VAL A 14 5.04 -26.65 -43.70
C VAL A 14 5.72 -26.04 -42.49
N SER A 15 6.02 -24.73 -42.51
CA SER A 15 6.59 -24.09 -41.32
C SER A 15 6.14 -22.66 -41.03
N LEU A 16 5.20 -22.07 -41.80
CA LEU A 16 4.88 -20.65 -41.66
C LEU A 16 3.38 -20.34 -41.46
N LEU A 17 2.67 -21.09 -40.61
CA LEU A 17 1.26 -20.78 -40.28
C LEU A 17 0.89 -20.81 -38.79
N THR A 18 1.85 -20.66 -37.87
CA THR A 18 1.51 -20.35 -36.47
C THR A 18 1.69 -18.87 -36.20
N VAL A 19 0.95 -18.01 -36.91
CA VAL A 19 0.64 -16.67 -36.38
C VAL A 19 -0.40 -16.89 -35.29
N GLY A 20 0.06 -17.22 -34.09
CA GLY A 20 -0.80 -17.32 -32.93
C GLY A 20 -1.19 -15.91 -32.49
N CYS A 21 -2.49 -15.62 -32.44
CA CYS A 21 -2.99 -14.50 -31.66
C CYS A 21 -2.68 -14.79 -30.18
N ALA A 22 -1.58 -14.25 -29.66
CA ALA A 22 -1.37 -14.22 -28.21
C ALA A 22 -2.52 -13.39 -27.60
N PRO A 23 -3.22 -13.87 -26.56
CA PRO A 23 -4.15 -13.03 -25.84
C PRO A 23 -3.37 -11.86 -25.25
N VAL A 24 -3.82 -10.63 -25.52
CA VAL A 24 -3.34 -9.45 -24.81
C VAL A 24 -3.79 -9.64 -23.35
N VAL A 25 -2.84 -9.99 -22.49
CA VAL A 25 -3.05 -9.91 -21.04
C VAL A 25 -3.14 -8.43 -20.74
N VAL A 26 -4.36 -7.90 -20.63
CA VAL A 26 -4.58 -6.58 -20.05
C VAL A 26 -4.17 -6.75 -18.59
N GLY A 27 -2.94 -6.35 -18.27
CA GLY A 27 -2.52 -6.27 -16.88
C GLY A 27 -3.48 -5.34 -16.17
N GLU A 28 -4.03 -5.79 -15.03
CA GLU A 28 -4.71 -4.92 -14.09
C GLU A 28 -3.81 -3.68 -13.94
N GLY A 29 -4.33 -2.51 -14.28
CA GLY A 29 -3.57 -1.27 -14.12
C GLY A 29 -3.08 -1.15 -12.68
N PRO A 30 -2.09 -0.29 -12.40
CA PRO A 30 -1.69 -0.05 -11.02
C PRO A 30 -2.96 0.24 -10.19
N PRO A 31 -3.13 -0.39 -9.02
CA PRO A 31 -4.31 -0.14 -8.20
C PRO A 31 -4.44 1.37 -7.97
N PRO A 32 -5.67 1.90 -7.89
CA PRO A 32 -5.85 3.32 -7.59
C PRO A 32 -5.05 3.66 -6.33
N VAL A 33 -4.28 4.75 -6.38
CA VAL A 33 -3.53 5.24 -5.22
C VAL A 33 -4.54 5.75 -4.21
N VAL A 34 -5.01 4.86 -3.33
CA VAL A 34 -5.90 5.22 -2.22
C VAL A 34 -5.04 5.92 -1.18
N GLY A 35 -5.22 7.23 -1.02
CA GLY A 35 -4.57 7.99 0.05
C GLY A 35 -5.08 7.63 1.45
N PRO A 36 -4.44 8.16 2.51
CA PRO A 36 -4.91 7.94 3.88
C PRO A 36 -6.31 8.53 4.07
N ARG A 37 -7.11 7.92 4.97
CA ARG A 37 -8.42 8.47 5.35
C ARG A 37 -8.25 9.82 6.04
N ALA A 38 -9.20 10.73 5.85
CA ALA A 38 -9.27 11.98 6.58
C ALA A 38 -10.00 11.80 7.93
N LEU A 39 -9.53 12.47 8.97
CA LEU A 39 -10.16 12.50 10.29
C LEU A 39 -10.17 13.92 10.86
N HIS A 40 -11.32 14.37 11.33
CA HIS A 40 -11.43 15.56 12.17
C HIS A 40 -11.39 15.15 13.65
N VAL A 41 -10.46 15.72 14.40
CA VAL A 41 -10.33 15.51 15.85
C VAL A 41 -10.70 16.82 16.55
N PRO A 42 -11.64 16.80 17.51
CA PRO A 42 -11.98 18.01 18.24
C PRO A 42 -10.78 18.57 19.02
N PRO A 43 -10.68 19.90 19.20
CA PRO A 43 -9.58 20.52 19.95
C PRO A 43 -9.43 19.93 21.37
N GLY A 44 -8.19 19.84 21.85
CA GLY A 44 -7.86 19.33 23.19
C GLY A 44 -7.81 17.80 23.32
N HIS A 45 -8.02 17.06 22.22
CA HIS A 45 -7.96 15.59 22.24
C HIS A 45 -6.60 14.99 21.81
N TYR A 46 -5.69 15.81 21.30
CA TYR A 46 -4.32 15.38 20.98
C TYR A 46 -3.52 15.08 22.26
N PRO A 47 -2.63 14.07 22.21
CA PRO A 47 -1.79 13.73 23.36
C PRO A 47 -0.71 14.80 23.58
N PRO A 48 -0.13 14.88 24.80
CA PRO A 48 1.04 15.71 25.04
C PRO A 48 2.27 15.20 24.26
N PRO A 49 3.34 16.02 24.11
CA PRO A 49 4.56 15.59 23.45
C PRO A 49 5.13 14.27 24.00
N GLY A 50 5.64 13.43 23.11
CA GLY A 50 6.17 12.09 23.44
C GLY A 50 5.10 11.02 23.71
N HIS A 51 3.81 11.39 23.70
CA HIS A 51 2.71 10.45 23.82
C HIS A 51 2.00 10.29 22.47
N CYS A 52 1.45 9.10 22.28
CA CYS A 52 0.59 8.77 21.17
C CYS A 52 -0.78 8.38 21.72
N ARG A 53 -1.84 8.57 20.92
CA ARG A 53 -3.20 8.20 21.31
C ARG A 53 -3.89 7.50 20.15
N LEU A 54 -4.56 6.39 20.41
CA LEU A 54 -5.47 5.81 19.43
C LEU A 54 -6.78 6.58 19.40
N TRP A 55 -7.30 6.79 18.19
CA TRP A 55 -8.60 7.40 17.96
C TRP A 55 -9.42 6.54 17.00
N TYR A 56 -10.58 6.08 17.45
CA TYR A 56 -11.47 5.27 16.62
C TYR A 56 -12.61 6.14 16.09
N PRO A 57 -12.79 6.27 14.76
CA PRO A 57 -13.98 6.89 14.19
C PRO A 57 -15.26 6.23 14.73
N GLY A 58 -16.28 7.03 15.01
CA GLY A 58 -17.56 6.55 15.55
C GLY A 58 -17.60 6.33 17.06
N ARG A 59 -16.45 6.39 17.77
CA ARG A 59 -16.44 6.44 19.24
C ARG A 59 -16.58 7.89 19.73
N PRO A 60 -17.47 8.17 20.70
CA PRO A 60 -17.54 9.50 21.31
C PRO A 60 -16.20 9.90 21.95
N PRO A 61 -15.84 11.20 21.99
CA PRO A 61 -14.53 11.63 22.49
C PRO A 61 -14.17 11.16 23.90
N GLY A 62 -15.15 11.08 24.81
CA GLY A 62 -14.96 10.58 26.18
C GLY A 62 -14.79 9.05 26.30
N HIS A 63 -15.03 8.30 25.22
CA HIS A 63 -14.89 6.84 25.15
C HIS A 63 -13.64 6.41 24.37
N GLN A 64 -12.81 7.36 23.97
CA GLN A 64 -11.56 7.07 23.28
C GLN A 64 -10.51 6.59 24.29
N PRO A 65 -9.60 5.69 23.87
CA PRO A 65 -8.47 5.30 24.71
C PRO A 65 -7.69 6.50 25.24
N PRO A 66 -7.12 6.41 26.47
CA PRO A 66 -6.24 7.44 26.98
C PRO A 66 -4.94 7.49 26.15
N PRO A 67 -4.25 8.64 26.12
CA PRO A 67 -2.87 8.72 25.65
C PRO A 67 -1.95 7.75 26.38
N VAL A 68 -0.94 7.24 25.68
CA VAL A 68 0.14 6.40 26.24
C VAL A 68 1.48 6.87 25.67
N PRO A 69 2.62 6.56 26.33
CA PRO A 69 3.93 6.72 25.71
C PRO A 69 3.95 6.00 24.36
N CYS A 70 4.49 6.64 23.31
CA CYS A 70 4.41 6.10 21.96
C CYS A 70 5.00 4.68 21.87
N GLU A 71 6.06 4.38 22.62
CA GLU A 71 6.72 3.07 22.62
C GLU A 71 5.84 1.94 23.18
N ARG A 72 4.77 2.28 23.91
CA ARG A 72 3.82 1.34 24.51
C ARG A 72 2.49 1.25 23.74
N LEU A 73 2.35 2.02 22.66
CA LEU A 73 1.12 2.02 21.88
C LEU A 73 0.99 0.70 21.11
N ILE A 74 -0.14 0.02 21.29
CA ILE A 74 -0.51 -1.15 20.50
C ILE A 74 -1.54 -0.68 19.49
N VAL A 75 -1.21 -0.79 18.20
CA VAL A 75 -2.05 -0.29 17.11
C VAL A 75 -3.14 -1.31 16.77
N GLY A 76 -4.40 -0.88 16.84
CA GLY A 76 -5.55 -1.68 16.44
C GLY A 76 -6.07 -1.30 15.05
N PRO A 77 -6.72 -2.22 14.32
CA PRO A 77 -7.30 -1.93 13.01
C PRO A 77 -8.40 -0.87 13.09
N GLY A 78 -8.55 -0.08 12.03
CA GLY A 78 -9.57 0.96 11.94
C GLY A 78 -9.26 2.23 12.73
N ALA A 79 -8.19 2.26 13.52
CA ALA A 79 -7.79 3.40 14.34
C ALA A 79 -7.04 4.46 13.54
N PHE A 80 -6.93 5.64 14.15
CA PHE A 80 -5.94 6.65 13.83
C PHE A 80 -4.96 6.77 15.00
N ILE A 81 -3.71 7.10 14.70
CA ILE A 81 -2.68 7.46 15.68
C ILE A 81 -2.63 8.98 15.73
N LEU A 82 -2.99 9.56 16.86
CA LEU A 82 -2.82 11.00 17.09
C LEU A 82 -1.41 11.25 17.61
N TYR A 83 -0.68 12.13 16.93
CA TYR A 83 0.71 12.48 17.26
C TYR A 83 1.03 13.89 16.75
N ASN A 84 1.60 14.75 17.63
CA ASN A 84 1.98 16.14 17.32
C ASN A 84 0.93 16.89 16.47
N ASP A 85 -0.31 16.92 16.95
CA ASP A 85 -1.43 17.63 16.32
C ASP A 85 -1.90 17.11 14.95
N ALA A 86 -1.42 15.93 14.53
CA ALA A 86 -1.84 15.27 13.31
C ALA A 86 -2.47 13.89 13.57
N PRO A 87 -3.58 13.55 12.88
CA PRO A 87 -4.12 12.20 12.85
C PRO A 87 -3.48 11.39 11.72
N TRP A 88 -2.88 10.25 12.06
CA TRP A 88 -2.27 9.33 11.10
C TRP A 88 -3.13 8.08 10.97
N ASP A 89 -3.62 7.79 9.77
CA ASP A 89 -4.44 6.59 9.50
C ASP A 89 -3.61 5.32 9.78
N ALA A 90 -3.99 4.53 10.78
CA ALA A 90 -3.21 3.36 11.19
C ALA A 90 -3.22 2.23 10.14
N ASP A 91 -4.20 2.24 9.24
CA ASP A 91 -4.34 1.22 8.21
C ASP A 91 -3.63 1.59 6.89
N TYR A 92 -3.10 2.81 6.77
CA TYR A 92 -2.40 3.28 5.57
C TYR A 92 -0.93 2.83 5.55
N ASP A 93 -0.40 2.49 4.37
CA ASP A 93 1.00 2.08 4.19
C ASP A 93 1.94 3.30 4.21
N TRP A 94 2.21 3.78 5.41
CA TRP A 94 3.14 4.88 5.65
C TRP A 94 4.58 4.56 5.26
N GLN A 95 4.95 3.28 5.23
CA GLN A 95 6.29 2.90 4.78
C GLN A 95 6.43 3.09 3.27
N ALA A 96 5.42 2.69 2.49
CA ALA A 96 5.37 2.98 1.06
C ALA A 96 5.29 4.48 0.79
N HIS A 97 4.47 5.20 1.55
CA HIS A 97 4.36 6.64 1.42
C HIS A 97 5.71 7.35 1.62
N GLU A 98 6.43 7.02 2.69
CA GLU A 98 7.76 7.59 2.97
C GLU A 98 8.78 7.23 1.89
N ARG A 99 8.72 6.02 1.30
CA ARG A 99 9.59 5.65 0.16
C ARG A 99 9.37 6.56 -1.04
N GLN A 100 8.14 7.00 -1.26
CA GLN A 100 7.77 7.90 -2.36
C GLN A 100 8.01 9.37 -2.01
N HIS A 101 7.88 9.74 -0.72
CA HIS A 101 7.97 11.10 -0.21
C HIS A 101 8.91 11.16 1.01
N PRO A 102 10.23 11.08 0.82
CA PRO A 102 11.17 11.01 1.93
C PRO A 102 11.10 12.25 2.84
N GLY A 103 11.08 12.02 4.15
CA GLY A 103 11.01 13.05 5.20
C GLY A 103 9.61 13.58 5.47
N SER A 104 8.56 13.04 4.83
CA SER A 104 7.18 13.50 5.02
C SER A 104 6.49 12.84 6.21
N VAL A 105 6.94 11.66 6.64
CA VAL A 105 6.33 10.89 7.71
C VAL A 105 7.24 10.86 8.94
N PRO A 106 6.74 11.22 10.14
CA PRO A 106 7.51 11.05 11.37
C PRO A 106 7.90 9.60 11.58
N ARG A 107 9.19 9.36 11.90
CA ARG A 107 9.74 8.01 12.08
C ARG A 107 8.94 7.13 13.04
N ILE A 108 8.36 7.73 14.09
CA ILE A 108 7.55 6.99 15.07
C ILE A 108 6.27 6.41 14.46
N ILE A 109 5.66 7.10 13.49
CA ILE A 109 4.45 6.62 12.82
C ILE A 109 4.78 5.37 11.99
N ILE A 110 5.87 5.42 11.21
CA ILE A 110 6.36 4.27 10.45
C ILE A 110 6.64 3.08 11.37
N GLN A 111 7.31 3.32 12.51
CA GLN A 111 7.62 2.26 13.47
C GLN A 111 6.36 1.63 14.07
N LEU A 112 5.35 2.43 14.41
CA LEU A 112 4.11 1.94 15.00
C LEU A 112 3.25 1.14 14.02
N THR A 113 3.17 1.58 12.76
CA THR A 113 2.32 0.93 11.75
C THR A 113 2.94 -0.35 11.20
N ILE A 114 4.26 -0.51 11.27
CA ILE A 114 4.96 -1.75 10.92
C ILE A 114 4.87 -2.81 12.05
N LYS A 115 4.87 -2.39 13.32
CA LYS A 115 4.89 -3.28 14.49
C LYS A 115 3.54 -3.92 14.85
N ARG A 116 2.48 -3.60 14.11
CA ARG A 116 1.11 -4.02 14.40
C ARG A 116 0.92 -5.54 14.45
#